data_AF-A0AA37WEE7-F1
#
_entry.id   AF-A0AA37WEE7-F1
#
_cell.length_a   1.000
_cell.length_b   1.000
_cell.length_c   1.000
_cell.angle_alpha   90.00
_cell.angle_beta   90.00
_cell.angle_gamma   90.00
#
_symmetry.space_group_name_H-M   'P 1'
#
loop_
_entity.id
_entity.type
_entity.pdbx_description
1 polymer ?
#
loop_
_entity_poly.entity_id
_entity_poly.type
_entity_poly.pdbx_seq_one_letter_code
_entity_poly.pdbx_strand_id
1 'polypeptide(L)'
;MLKSLVNAPIDIEEKMDGVAQVFDMVLQESMDYGSDKNTLKHINQFQKRNKSTMNDLYQQIESEMKKMNMAQQLQFSVSILRKPYIKSFMDIVPKVEKKINRKIRQISMFGKFLKFLNPF
;
A
#
# COMPACT_ATOMS: atom_id res chain seq x y z
N MET A 1 -12.26 -5.83 4.43
CA MET A 1 -11.58 -5.61 3.13
C MET A 1 -10.21 -6.28 3.06
N LEU A 2 -9.20 -5.91 3.86
CA LEU A 2 -7.88 -6.58 3.77
C LEU A 2 -7.92 -8.10 4.08
N LYS A 3 -8.69 -8.51 5.10
CA LYS A 3 -8.83 -9.94 5.45
C LYS A 3 -9.47 -10.77 4.33
N SER A 4 -10.35 -10.19 3.52
CA SER A 4 -10.95 -10.91 2.39
C SER A 4 -9.97 -11.08 1.24
N LEU A 5 -9.01 -10.16 1.05
CA LEU A 5 -7.95 -10.29 0.03
C LEU A 5 -6.97 -11.43 0.34
N VAL A 6 -6.73 -11.73 1.62
CA VAL A 6 -5.84 -12.84 2.03
C VAL A 6 -6.41 -14.19 1.58
N ASN A 7 -7.72 -14.39 1.76
CA ASN A 7 -8.38 -15.68 1.54
C ASN A 7 -8.96 -15.85 0.13
N ALA A 8 -9.00 -14.78 -0.66
CA ALA A 8 -9.56 -14.83 -2.00
C ALA A 8 -8.60 -15.55 -2.98
N PRO A 9 -9.12 -16.46 -3.84
CA PRO A 9 -8.36 -17.12 -4.90
C PRO A 9 -8.19 -16.20 -6.11
N ILE A 10 -7.65 -15.02 -5.85
CA ILE A 10 -7.43 -13.96 -6.84
C ILE A 10 -5.93 -13.86 -7.14
N ASP A 11 -5.60 -13.33 -8.32
CA ASP A 11 -4.22 -13.19 -8.74
C ASP A 11 -3.44 -12.14 -7.90
N ILE A 12 -2.12 -12.14 -8.07
CA ILE A 12 -1.25 -11.21 -7.35
C ILE A 12 -1.50 -9.75 -7.75
N GLU A 13 -1.91 -9.47 -8.99
CA GLU A 13 -2.28 -8.12 -9.41
C GLU A 13 -3.50 -7.65 -8.60
N GLU A 14 -4.58 -8.41 -8.59
CA GLU A 14 -5.80 -8.11 -7.85
C GLU A 14 -5.58 -7.97 -6.33
N LYS A 15 -4.65 -8.75 -5.75
CA LYS A 15 -4.25 -8.55 -4.34
C LYS A 15 -3.54 -7.21 -4.14
N MET A 16 -2.62 -6.84 -5.04
CA MET A 16 -1.94 -5.55 -5.03
C MET A 16 -2.93 -4.40 -5.26
N ASP A 17 -3.87 -4.56 -6.18
CA ASP A 17 -4.96 -3.63 -6.47
C ASP A 17 -5.78 -3.36 -5.21
N GLY A 18 -6.20 -4.42 -4.52
CA GLY A 18 -6.98 -4.31 -3.28
C GLY A 18 -6.22 -3.65 -2.13
N VAL A 19 -4.91 -3.96 -1.96
CA VAL A 19 -4.07 -3.29 -0.96
C VAL A 19 -3.99 -1.79 -1.25
N ALA A 20 -3.74 -1.44 -2.51
CA ALA A 20 -3.58 -0.08 -2.93
C ALA A 20 -4.86 0.75 -2.79
N GLN A 21 -6.01 0.19 -3.13
CA GLN A 21 -7.31 0.82 -2.92
C GLN A 21 -7.57 1.13 -1.44
N VAL A 22 -7.28 0.17 -0.56
CA VAL A 22 -7.40 0.37 0.88
C VAL A 22 -6.44 1.47 1.36
N PHE A 23 -5.22 1.50 0.83
CA PHE A 23 -4.23 2.52 1.20
C PHE A 23 -4.61 3.91 0.71
N ASP A 24 -5.09 4.03 -0.53
CA ASP A 24 -5.61 5.28 -1.07
C ASP A 24 -6.77 5.79 -0.21
N MET A 25 -7.76 4.94 0.08
CA MET A 25 -8.89 5.27 0.96
C MET A 25 -8.43 5.79 2.32
N VAL A 26 -7.52 5.08 3.00
CA VAL A 26 -6.98 5.50 4.31
C VAL A 26 -6.27 6.85 4.22
N LEU A 27 -5.52 7.11 3.14
CA LEU A 27 -4.83 8.39 2.95
C LEU A 27 -5.80 9.52 2.58
N GLN A 28 -6.85 9.24 1.81
CA GLN A 28 -7.93 10.20 1.50
C GLN A 28 -8.69 10.59 2.77
N GLU A 29 -9.18 9.62 3.55
CA GLU A 29 -9.82 9.86 4.85
C GLU A 29 -8.90 10.63 5.80
N SER A 30 -7.59 10.35 5.74
CA SER A 30 -6.59 11.06 6.54
C SER A 30 -6.48 12.55 6.16
N MET A 31 -6.76 12.91 4.91
CA MET A 31 -6.76 14.30 4.45
C MET A 31 -7.95 15.10 4.97
N ASP A 32 -9.06 14.47 5.32
CA ASP A 32 -10.26 15.14 5.83
C ASP A 32 -10.13 15.60 7.30
N TYR A 33 -9.20 15.02 8.07
CA TYR A 33 -8.99 15.44 9.46
C TYR A 33 -8.40 16.85 9.55
N GLY A 34 -9.01 17.77 10.30
CA GLY A 34 -8.49 19.13 10.48
C GLY A 34 -7.12 19.24 11.16
N SER A 35 -6.62 18.19 11.83
CA SER A 35 -5.32 18.19 12.52
C SER A 35 -4.36 17.10 12.04
N ASP A 36 -3.08 17.46 12.03
CA ASP A 36 -1.93 16.59 11.79
C ASP A 36 -1.87 15.41 12.77
N LYS A 37 -2.13 15.67 14.06
CA LYS A 37 -2.16 14.68 15.13
C LYS A 37 -3.24 13.63 14.90
N ASN A 38 -4.44 14.04 14.47
CA ASN A 38 -5.53 13.11 14.19
C ASN A 38 -5.26 12.29 12.93
N THR A 39 -4.69 12.93 11.90
CA THR A 39 -4.20 12.28 10.68
C THR A 39 -3.22 11.16 11.03
N LEU A 40 -2.17 11.48 11.80
CA LEU A 40 -1.14 10.52 12.21
C LEU A 40 -1.71 9.42 13.12
N LYS A 41 -2.63 9.78 14.02
CA LYS A 41 -3.31 8.81 14.90
C LYS A 41 -4.13 7.81 14.09
N HIS A 42 -4.91 8.28 13.12
CA HIS A 42 -5.71 7.42 12.23
C HIS A 42 -4.81 6.42 11.51
N ILE A 43 -3.75 6.91 10.84
CA ILE A 43 -2.81 6.07 10.10
C ILE A 43 -2.15 5.02 11.00
N ASN A 44 -1.69 5.42 12.18
CA ASN A 44 -1.04 4.49 13.12
C ASN A 44 -2.02 3.44 13.66
N GLN A 45 -3.28 3.82 13.92
CA GLN A 45 -4.32 2.87 14.33
C GLN A 45 -4.63 1.89 13.21
N PHE A 46 -4.75 2.36 11.97
CA PHE A 46 -4.94 1.51 10.81
C PHE A 46 -3.81 0.48 10.69
N GLN A 47 -2.54 0.93 10.76
CA GLN A 47 -1.39 0.02 10.73
C GLN A 47 -1.46 -1.00 11.86
N LYS A 48 -1.73 -0.56 13.10
CA LYS A 48 -1.75 -1.45 14.27
C LYS A 48 -2.81 -2.53 14.14
N ARG A 49 -4.01 -2.17 13.67
CA ARG A 49 -5.15 -3.10 13.52
C ARG A 49 -4.93 -4.12 12.40
N ASN A 50 -4.23 -3.74 11.34
CA ASN A 50 -4.08 -4.55 10.13
C ASN A 50 -2.70 -5.20 9.98
N LYS A 51 -1.79 -5.02 10.95
CA LYS A 51 -0.39 -5.47 10.85
C LYS A 51 -0.25 -6.94 10.45
N SER A 52 -1.00 -7.84 11.10
CA SER A 52 -0.95 -9.28 10.81
C SER A 52 -1.40 -9.56 9.37
N THR A 53 -2.60 -9.11 9.01
CA THR A 53 -3.18 -9.31 7.69
C THR A 53 -2.31 -8.73 6.56
N MET A 54 -1.70 -7.56 6.78
CA MET A 54 -0.77 -6.96 5.82
C MET A 54 0.52 -7.77 5.68
N ASN A 55 1.04 -8.32 6.77
CA ASN A 55 2.21 -9.19 6.70
C ASN A 55 1.90 -10.46 5.90
N ASP A 56 0.73 -11.07 6.10
CA ASP A 56 0.31 -12.26 5.35
C ASP A 56 0.17 -11.94 3.86
N LEU A 57 -0.47 -10.81 3.51
CA LEU A 57 -0.56 -10.33 2.12
C LEU A 57 0.82 -10.12 1.50
N TYR A 58 1.73 -9.44 2.20
CA TYR A 58 3.08 -9.19 1.70
C TYR A 58 3.88 -10.47 1.52
N GLN A 59 3.73 -11.46 2.39
CA GLN A 59 4.39 -12.76 2.21
C GLN A 59 3.86 -13.50 0.98
N GLN A 60 2.55 -13.47 0.72
CA GLN A 60 1.96 -14.04 -0.50
C GLN A 60 2.49 -13.31 -1.74
N ILE A 61 2.46 -11.98 -1.74
CA ILE A 61 2.94 -11.14 -2.85
C ILE A 61 4.43 -11.41 -3.13
N GLU A 62 5.26 -11.39 -2.08
CA GLU A 62 6.70 -11.65 -2.20
C GLU A 62 6.99 -13.07 -2.68
N SER A 63 6.21 -14.06 -2.25
CA SER A 63 6.35 -15.45 -2.69
C SER A 63 6.07 -15.62 -4.17
N GLU A 64 5.02 -14.97 -4.70
CA GLU A 64 4.70 -15.01 -6.13
C GLU A 64 5.73 -14.21 -6.95
N MET A 65 6.14 -13.02 -6.49
CA MET A 65 7.19 -12.25 -7.17
C MET A 65 8.52 -13.02 -7.25
N LYS A 66 8.88 -13.82 -6.23
CA LYS A 66 10.09 -14.65 -6.24
C LYS A 66 10.06 -15.77 -7.30
N LYS A 67 8.88 -16.18 -7.77
CA LYS A 67 8.74 -17.13 -8.88
C LYS A 67 8.96 -16.48 -10.25
N MET A 68 8.85 -15.15 -10.32
CA MET A 68 9.07 -14.37 -11.53
C MET A 68 10.55 -14.10 -11.73
N ASN A 69 11.01 -14.13 -12.99
CA ASN A 69 12.34 -13.65 -13.33
C ASN A 69 12.40 -12.10 -13.30
N MET A 70 13.59 -11.52 -13.36
CA MET A 70 13.78 -10.06 -13.21
C MET A 70 13.01 -9.24 -14.25
N ALA A 71 12.91 -9.73 -15.50
CA ALA A 71 12.14 -9.05 -16.55
C ALA A 71 10.63 -9.08 -16.27
N GLN A 72 10.11 -10.20 -15.78
CA GLN A 72 8.72 -10.34 -15.37
C GLN A 72 8.40 -9.48 -14.15
N GLN A 73 9.27 -9.41 -13.15
CA GLN A 73 9.11 -8.53 -11.99
C GLN A 73 9.06 -7.06 -12.39
N LEU A 74 9.89 -6.65 -13.35
CA LEU A 74 9.86 -5.30 -13.93
C LEU A 74 8.54 -5.03 -14.65
N GLN A 75 8.13 -5.94 -15.55
CA GLN A 75 6.88 -5.80 -16.29
C GLN A 75 5.66 -5.73 -15.36
N PHE A 76 5.64 -6.57 -14.33
CA PHE A 76 4.64 -6.55 -13.27
C PHE A 76 4.64 -5.23 -12.50
N SER A 77 5.81 -4.74 -12.08
CA SER A 77 5.89 -3.45 -11.36
C SER A 77 5.37 -2.30 -12.24
N VAL A 78 5.70 -2.30 -13.53
CA VAL A 78 5.21 -1.32 -14.50
C VAL A 78 3.70 -1.45 -14.74
N SER A 79 3.15 -2.67 -14.84
CA SER A 79 1.70 -2.88 -15.02
C SER A 79 0.94 -2.34 -13.82
N ILE A 80 1.41 -2.62 -12.61
CA ILE A 80 0.85 -2.11 -11.35
C ILE A 80 0.93 -0.59 -11.30
N LEU A 81 2.10 0.02 -11.54
CA LEU A 81 2.28 1.47 -11.48
C LEU A 81 1.35 2.27 -12.42
N ARG A 82 0.93 1.67 -13.53
CA ARG A 82 -0.01 2.30 -14.49
C ARG A 82 -1.46 2.28 -14.03
N LYS A 83 -1.79 1.52 -12.99
CA LYS A 83 -3.17 1.36 -12.58
C LYS A 83 -3.69 2.63 -11.87
N PRO A 84 -4.97 3.01 -12.07
CA PRO A 84 -5.49 4.31 -11.61
C PRO A 84 -5.38 4.53 -10.10
N TYR A 85 -5.61 3.50 -9.30
CA TYR A 85 -5.58 3.59 -7.84
C TYR A 85 -4.15 3.68 -7.29
N ILE A 86 -3.14 3.11 -7.97
CA ILE A 86 -1.72 3.34 -7.63
C ILE A 86 -1.36 4.79 -7.90
N LYS A 87 -1.80 5.31 -9.05
CA LYS A 87 -1.59 6.72 -9.38
C LYS A 87 -2.22 7.63 -8.32
N SER A 88 -3.48 7.40 -7.94
CA SER A 88 -4.14 8.14 -6.86
C SER A 88 -3.36 8.06 -5.55
N PHE A 89 -2.96 6.85 -5.14
CA PHE A 89 -2.14 6.62 -3.96
C PHE A 89 -0.83 7.44 -4.02
N MET A 90 -0.11 7.39 -5.14
CA MET A 90 1.15 8.12 -5.33
C MET A 90 0.94 9.64 -5.33
N ASP A 91 -0.20 10.12 -5.81
CA ASP A 91 -0.55 11.55 -5.82
C ASP A 91 -0.94 12.07 -4.42
N ILE A 92 -1.54 11.23 -3.57
CA ILE A 92 -1.95 11.63 -2.22
C ILE A 92 -0.85 11.49 -1.17
N VAL A 93 0.06 10.51 -1.31
CA VAL A 93 1.20 10.32 -0.41
C VAL A 93 1.94 11.64 -0.10
N PRO A 94 2.41 12.45 -1.07
CA PRO A 94 3.14 13.68 -0.76
C PRO A 94 2.27 14.73 -0.04
N LYS A 95 0.95 14.74 -0.26
CA LYS A 95 0.02 15.65 0.42
C LYS A 95 -0.10 15.29 1.89
N VAL A 96 -0.26 13.99 2.18
CA VAL A 96 -0.30 13.49 3.56
C VAL A 96 1.05 13.71 4.24
N GLU A 97 2.17 13.41 3.57
CA GLU A 97 3.52 13.62 4.13
C GLU A 97 3.75 15.07 4.55
N LYS A 98 3.33 16.04 3.72
CA LYS A 98 3.38 17.47 4.04
C LYS A 98 2.53 17.80 5.25
N LYS A 99 1.30 17.27 5.31
CA LYS A 99 0.34 17.52 6.40
C LYS A 99 0.85 17.02 7.76
N ILE A 100 1.43 15.82 7.81
CA ILE A 100 1.93 15.21 9.05
C ILE A 100 3.40 15.54 9.35
N ASN A 101 4.06 16.32 8.47
CA ASN A 101 5.49 16.60 8.48
C ASN A 101 6.35 15.33 8.70
N ARG A 102 5.97 14.23 8.07
CA ARG A 102 6.60 12.91 8.23
C ARG A 102 6.48 12.09 6.96
N LYS A 103 7.54 11.35 6.64
CA LYS A 103 7.55 10.46 5.46
C LYS A 103 6.69 9.23 5.69
N ILE A 104 5.74 8.98 4.79
CA ILE A 104 4.85 7.80 4.81
C ILE A 104 5.66 6.52 4.68
N ARG A 105 6.81 6.55 3.98
CA ARG A 105 7.75 5.42 3.91
C ARG A 105 8.30 4.98 5.27
N GLN A 106 8.33 5.85 6.28
CA GLN A 106 8.73 5.49 7.65
C GLN A 106 7.66 4.69 8.40
N ILE A 107 6.43 4.67 7.88
CA ILE A 107 5.32 3.89 8.41
C ILE A 107 5.43 2.51 7.76
N SER A 108 5.76 1.49 8.57
CA SER A 108 6.22 0.17 8.12
C SER A 108 5.36 -0.45 7.01
N MET A 109 4.03 -0.38 7.12
CA MET A 109 3.15 -0.97 6.10
C MET A 109 3.24 -0.25 4.75
N PHE A 110 3.24 1.08 4.72
CA PHE A 110 3.36 1.84 3.48
C PHE A 110 4.77 1.76 2.91
N GLY A 111 5.79 1.74 3.77
CA GLY A 111 7.18 1.55 3.35
C GLY A 111 7.39 0.23 2.60
N LYS A 112 6.79 -0.88 3.08
CA LYS A 112 6.82 -2.17 2.37
C LYS A 112 6.08 -2.10 1.03
N PHE A 113 4.89 -1.52 1.01
CA PHE A 113 4.11 -1.36 -0.22
C PHE A 113 4.84 -0.54 -1.28
N LEU A 114 5.40 0.60 -0.90
CA LEU A 114 6.20 1.45 -1.80
C LEU A 114 7.42 0.73 -2.35
N LYS A 115 8.02 -0.21 -1.62
CA LYS A 115 9.12 -1.05 -2.12
C LYS A 115 8.64 -2.05 -3.18
N PHE A 116 7.42 -2.58 -3.06
CA PHE A 116 6.87 -3.44 -4.12
C PHE A 116 6.57 -2.65 -5.40
N LEU A 117 6.15 -1.38 -5.27
CA LEU A 117 5.88 -0.51 -6.42
C LEU A 117 7.15 0.00 -7.10
N ASN A 118 8.21 0.22 -6.33
CA ASN A 118 9.51 0.64 -6.85
C ASN A 118 10.62 -0.15 -6.15
N PRO A 119 10.95 -1.35 -6.67
CA PRO A 119 11.95 -2.23 -6.05
C PRO A 119 13.41 -1.78 -6.22
N PHE A 120 13.65 -0.66 -6.94
CA PHE A 120 14.97 -0.07 -7.21
C PHE A 120 15.22 1.19 -6.38
#